data_AF-A0AA35T663-F1
#
_entry.id   AF-A0AA35T663-F1
#
_cell.length_a   1.000
_cell.length_b   1.000
_cell.length_c   1.000
_cell.angle_alpha   90.00
_cell.angle_beta   90.00
_cell.angle_gamma   90.00
#
_symmetry.space_group_name_H-M   'P 1'
#
loop_
_entity.id
_entity.type
_entity.pdbx_description
1 polymer ?
#
loop_
_entity_poly.entity_id
_entity_poly.type
_entity_poly.pdbx_seq_one_letter_code
_entity_poly.pdbx_strand_id
1 'polypeptide(L)'
;MWCDDPLSLKTLPWKAPASHKRCAEDVRPIFWAQRPKSYIHRTKEWDDFPNGRWGNSSSPAFGELADYHLFYLRTRWKPERLRVMWGEELNCPEDVFHVFECYLTGNKNKNGVKVTSLPWNDDELAMETSLLTQQLAAINRRGVLTINSQPAVNGRSSSDPVVGWGEKGGFVYQKGTENMTNCDSYQPIAVTWGVFPGMEIIQPTVVDPVSFHIWKDEAFMLWGTHWASLYSPESTSHHIISHIQNTYYLVNLVDNDFVTGNVLFQLVNKVLDGMSKASSPTTETDQNSLPSSSSSSS
;
A
#
# COMPACT_ATOMS: atom_id res chain seq x y z
N MET A 1 -20.32 -29.71 11.28
CA MET A 1 -19.72 -29.74 9.93
C MET A 1 -20.34 -28.58 9.18
N TRP A 2 -19.82 -27.36 9.40
CA TRP A 2 -20.36 -26.17 8.75
C TRP A 2 -19.72 -26.10 7.37
N CYS A 3 -20.53 -26.27 6.32
CA CYS A 3 -20.11 -25.94 4.97
C CYS A 3 -19.94 -24.43 4.93
N ASP A 4 -18.70 -23.95 4.83
CA ASP A 4 -18.43 -22.64 4.26
C ASP A 4 -19.01 -22.67 2.84
N ASP A 5 -20.15 -22.02 2.63
CA ASP A 5 -20.68 -21.81 1.28
C ASP A 5 -19.69 -20.88 0.55
N PRO A 6 -19.00 -21.34 -0.50
CA PRO A 6 -18.06 -20.50 -1.25
C PRO A 6 -18.75 -19.31 -1.95
N LEU A 7 -20.08 -19.24 -1.93
CA LEU A 7 -20.90 -18.14 -2.45
C LEU A 7 -21.51 -17.23 -1.36
N SER A 8 -21.15 -17.43 -0.08
CA SER A 8 -21.50 -16.49 0.99
C SER A 8 -20.82 -15.15 0.72
N LEU A 9 -21.57 -14.24 0.12
CA LEU A 9 -21.19 -12.85 -0.13
C LEU A 9 -20.61 -12.23 1.14
N LYS A 10 -19.40 -11.67 1.03
CA LYS A 10 -18.76 -10.97 2.13
C LYS A 10 -19.67 -9.83 2.58
N THR A 11 -19.99 -9.76 3.87
CA THR A 11 -20.87 -8.72 4.41
C THR A 11 -20.22 -7.33 4.33
N LEU A 12 -18.91 -7.27 4.57
CA LEU A 12 -18.06 -6.09 4.47
C LEU A 12 -16.78 -6.44 3.68
N PRO A 13 -16.02 -5.46 3.16
CA PRO A 13 -14.73 -5.71 2.50
C PRO A 13 -13.69 -6.41 3.37
N TRP A 14 -13.90 -6.41 4.69
CA TRP A 14 -13.07 -7.05 5.70
C TRP A 14 -13.87 -8.00 6.60
N LYS A 15 -13.19 -8.98 7.20
CA LYS A 15 -13.84 -9.96 8.07
C LYS A 15 -14.24 -9.33 9.41
N ALA A 16 -15.53 -9.38 9.72
CA ALA A 16 -16.05 -8.93 11.00
C ALA A 16 -15.52 -9.82 12.16
N PRO A 17 -15.07 -9.24 13.28
CA PRO A 17 -14.65 -10.01 14.46
C PRO A 17 -15.86 -10.68 15.12
N ALA A 18 -15.66 -11.87 15.70
CA ALA A 18 -16.70 -12.57 16.47
C ALA A 18 -16.95 -11.97 17.87
N SER A 19 -16.29 -10.86 18.21
CA SER A 19 -16.42 -10.23 19.53
C SER A 19 -17.73 -9.46 19.63
N HIS A 20 -18.52 -9.76 20.66
CA HIS A 20 -19.76 -9.03 20.92
C HIS A 20 -19.54 -7.53 21.14
N LYS A 21 -18.41 -7.12 21.74
CA LYS A 21 -18.05 -5.70 21.94
C LYS A 21 -17.91 -4.94 20.60
N ARG A 22 -17.64 -5.65 19.50
CA ARG A 22 -17.39 -5.08 18.17
C ARG A 22 -18.51 -5.36 17.17
N CYS A 23 -19.66 -5.83 17.62
CA CYS A 23 -20.75 -6.23 16.72
C CYS A 23 -21.29 -5.07 15.88
N ALA A 24 -21.16 -3.84 16.38
CA ALA A 24 -21.56 -2.61 15.69
C ALA A 24 -20.43 -1.97 14.86
N GLU A 25 -19.21 -2.53 14.88
CA GLU A 25 -18.10 -1.99 14.09
C GLU A 25 -18.36 -2.24 12.59
N ASP A 26 -18.46 -1.18 11.80
CA ASP A 26 -18.74 -1.28 10.36
C ASP A 26 -17.82 -0.42 9.46
N VAL A 27 -16.92 0.39 10.05
CA VAL A 27 -15.98 1.25 9.33
C VAL A 27 -14.56 1.17 9.91
N ARG A 28 -13.55 1.06 9.03
CA ARG A 28 -12.12 0.97 9.40
C ARG A 28 -11.20 1.80 8.50
N PRO A 29 -10.02 2.23 8.99
CA PRO A 29 -8.97 2.77 8.14
C PRO A 29 -8.39 1.68 7.23
N ILE A 30 -8.09 2.03 5.98
CA ILE A 30 -7.58 1.08 4.97
C ILE A 30 -6.19 0.50 5.30
N PHE A 31 -5.42 1.17 6.15
CA PHE A 31 -3.99 0.89 6.36
C PHE A 31 -3.69 -0.52 6.93
N TRP A 32 -4.61 -1.09 7.70
CA TRP A 32 -4.48 -2.44 8.24
C TRP A 32 -5.25 -3.52 7.46
N ALA A 33 -5.65 -3.26 6.20
CA ALA A 33 -6.37 -4.22 5.38
C ALA A 33 -5.67 -5.59 5.31
N GLN A 34 -4.34 -5.60 5.16
CA GLN A 34 -3.52 -6.82 5.10
C GLN A 34 -3.03 -7.30 6.48
N ARG A 35 -3.30 -6.55 7.55
CA ARG A 35 -2.86 -6.86 8.92
C ARG A 35 -4.01 -6.74 9.94
N PRO A 36 -5.15 -7.43 9.72
CA PRO A 36 -6.33 -7.27 10.57
C PRO A 36 -6.08 -7.67 12.03
N LYS A 37 -5.19 -8.62 12.30
CA LYS A 37 -4.81 -9.01 13.67
C LYS A 37 -4.12 -7.86 14.42
N SER A 38 -3.26 -7.11 13.74
CA SER A 38 -2.60 -5.93 14.33
C SER A 38 -3.65 -4.87 14.68
N TYR A 39 -4.56 -4.55 13.75
CA TYR A 39 -5.64 -3.59 14.01
C TYR A 39 -6.50 -3.98 15.22
N ILE A 40 -6.95 -5.24 15.30
CA ILE A 40 -7.76 -5.71 16.43
C ILE A 40 -7.01 -5.61 17.74
N HIS A 41 -5.71 -5.93 17.74
CA HIS A 41 -4.88 -5.79 18.93
C HIS A 41 -4.73 -4.33 19.35
N ARG A 42 -4.42 -3.43 18.42
CA ARG A 42 -4.18 -2.01 18.70
C ARG A 42 -5.43 -1.25 19.14
N THR A 43 -6.61 -1.77 18.81
CA THR A 43 -7.91 -1.20 19.20
C THR A 43 -8.60 -2.02 20.30
N LYS A 44 -7.92 -2.99 20.93
CA LYS A 44 -8.54 -3.92 21.89
C LYS A 44 -9.10 -3.23 23.15
N GLU A 45 -8.45 -2.15 23.56
CA GLU A 45 -8.81 -1.37 24.76
C GLU A 45 -9.85 -0.28 24.47
N TRP A 46 -10.34 -0.15 23.23
CA TRP A 46 -11.40 0.82 22.93
C TRP A 46 -12.71 0.41 23.60
N ASP A 47 -13.40 1.38 24.17
CA ASP A 47 -14.72 1.19 24.80
C ASP A 47 -15.82 1.07 23.76
N ASP A 48 -15.81 1.97 22.77
CA ASP A 48 -16.75 2.00 21.65
C ASP A 48 -16.03 1.83 20.30
N PHE A 49 -16.75 1.31 19.32
CA PHE A 49 -16.24 1.08 17.96
C PHE A 49 -17.02 1.90 16.93
N PRO A 50 -16.35 2.47 15.91
CA PRO A 50 -17.00 3.28 14.88
C PRO A 50 -18.12 2.54 14.14
N ASN A 51 -19.27 3.21 14.04
CA ASN A 51 -20.46 2.77 13.33
C ASN A 51 -20.95 3.89 12.39
N GLY A 52 -21.23 3.55 11.13
CA GLY A 52 -21.69 4.46 10.09
C GLY A 52 -20.59 5.37 9.53
N ARG A 53 -20.08 6.33 10.32
CA ARG A 53 -19.01 7.25 9.90
C ARG A 53 -17.78 7.09 10.78
N TRP A 54 -16.58 7.16 10.19
CA TRP A 54 -15.37 7.37 10.98
C TRP A 54 -15.42 8.79 11.58
N GLY A 55 -15.51 8.88 12.91
CA GLY A 55 -15.63 10.14 13.63
C GLY A 55 -14.38 11.01 13.58
N ASN A 56 -14.44 12.20 14.19
CA ASN A 56 -13.28 13.08 14.32
C ASN A 56 -12.18 12.35 15.11
N SER A 57 -11.00 12.20 14.51
CA SER A 57 -9.94 11.26 14.89
C SER A 57 -9.23 11.59 16.22
N SER A 58 -9.78 12.52 16.99
CA SER A 58 -9.30 12.98 18.29
C SER A 58 -9.74 12.10 19.47
N SER A 59 -10.53 11.04 19.25
CA SER A 59 -11.28 10.38 20.33
C SER A 59 -10.99 8.89 20.61
N PRO A 60 -10.08 8.20 19.90
CA PRO A 60 -9.43 7.04 20.54
C PRO A 60 -7.93 6.91 20.26
N ALA A 61 -7.12 6.78 21.32
CA ALA A 61 -5.71 6.43 21.20
C ALA A 61 -5.59 4.98 20.73
N PHE A 62 -5.01 4.75 19.55
CA PHE A 62 -4.51 3.42 19.24
C PHE A 62 -3.41 3.06 20.25
N GLY A 63 -3.33 1.79 20.67
CA GLY A 63 -2.24 1.34 21.53
C GLY A 63 -0.86 1.65 20.93
N GLU A 64 0.08 2.05 21.79
CA GLU A 64 1.48 2.23 21.43
C GLU A 64 2.13 0.90 21.04
N LEU A 65 3.08 0.96 20.10
CA LEU A 65 3.88 -0.19 19.71
C LEU A 65 4.93 -0.51 20.78
N ALA A 66 4.52 -1.24 21.82
CA ALA A 66 5.42 -1.78 22.85
C ALA A 66 5.87 -3.22 22.52
N ASP A 67 6.90 -3.75 23.20
CA ASP A 67 7.58 -5.03 22.89
C ASP A 67 6.66 -6.25 22.68
N TYR A 68 5.48 -6.30 23.31
CA TYR A 68 4.50 -7.37 23.10
C TYR A 68 3.86 -7.36 21.70
N HIS A 69 3.99 -6.26 20.94
CA HIS A 69 3.57 -6.16 19.54
C HIS A 69 4.41 -7.02 18.61
N LEU A 70 5.64 -7.40 18.99
CA LEU A 70 6.50 -8.29 18.20
C LEU A 70 5.78 -9.60 17.83
N PHE A 71 4.89 -10.10 18.70
CA PHE A 71 4.08 -11.28 18.41
C PHE A 71 3.12 -11.06 17.23
N TYR A 72 2.52 -9.87 17.12
CA TYR A 72 1.63 -9.51 16.03
C TYR A 72 2.36 -8.98 14.80
N LEU A 73 3.62 -8.60 14.95
CA LEU A 73 4.50 -8.33 13.82
C LEU A 73 4.88 -9.64 13.13
N ARG A 74 5.32 -10.66 13.89
CA ARG A 74 5.79 -11.96 13.38
C ARG A 74 5.06 -12.48 12.16
N THR A 75 5.83 -12.67 11.09
CA THR A 75 5.42 -13.45 9.92
C THR A 75 5.20 -14.92 10.28
N ARG A 76 4.29 -15.58 9.56
CA ARG A 76 4.09 -17.04 9.63
C ARG A 76 5.22 -17.84 8.95
N TRP A 77 6.05 -17.18 8.15
CA TRP A 77 7.09 -17.81 7.36
C TRP A 77 8.40 -17.97 8.15
N LYS A 78 9.14 -19.05 7.88
CA LYS A 78 10.46 -19.25 8.49
C LYS A 78 11.53 -18.38 7.80
N PRO A 79 12.56 -17.90 8.51
CA PRO A 79 13.60 -17.04 7.94
C PRO A 79 14.29 -17.62 6.70
N GLU A 80 14.52 -18.93 6.67
CA GLU A 80 15.18 -19.61 5.54
C GLU A 80 14.31 -19.53 4.28
N ARG A 81 12.99 -19.66 4.45
CA ARG A 81 12.03 -19.53 3.33
C ARG A 81 11.97 -18.09 2.83
N LEU A 82 11.99 -17.12 3.75
CA LEU A 82 12.01 -15.71 3.40
C LEU A 82 13.28 -15.32 2.65
N ARG A 83 14.47 -15.77 3.07
CA ARG A 83 15.72 -15.54 2.33
C ARG A 83 15.65 -16.04 0.89
N VAL A 84 15.08 -17.23 0.65
CA VAL A 84 14.95 -17.77 -0.71
C VAL A 84 13.98 -16.92 -1.56
N MET A 85 12.91 -16.38 -0.97
CA MET A 85 11.93 -15.55 -1.68
C MET A 85 12.44 -14.12 -1.92
N TRP A 86 13.02 -13.49 -0.90
CA TRP A 86 13.38 -12.07 -0.90
C TRP A 86 14.85 -11.82 -1.27
N GLY A 87 15.65 -12.87 -1.43
CA GLY A 87 17.06 -12.79 -1.79
C GLY A 87 17.96 -13.21 -0.63
N GLU A 88 18.86 -14.15 -0.89
CA GLU A 88 19.89 -14.56 0.09
C GLU A 88 20.92 -13.45 0.31
N GLU A 89 21.23 -12.72 -0.77
CA GLU A 89 22.07 -11.54 -0.79
C GLU A 89 21.43 -10.46 -1.69
N LEU A 90 21.50 -9.21 -1.23
CA LEU A 90 21.10 -8.00 -1.92
C LEU A 90 22.34 -7.14 -2.16
N ASN A 91 22.55 -6.73 -3.40
CA ASN A 91 23.72 -5.96 -3.83
C ASN A 91 23.37 -4.50 -4.11
N CYS A 92 22.12 -4.22 -4.47
CA CYS A 92 21.62 -2.87 -4.73
C CYS A 92 20.13 -2.74 -4.40
N PRO A 93 19.58 -1.51 -4.28
CA PRO A 93 18.15 -1.30 -4.03
C PRO A 93 17.24 -1.96 -5.07
N GLU A 94 17.69 -2.08 -6.31
CA GLU A 94 16.94 -2.71 -7.40
C GLU A 94 16.66 -4.19 -7.16
N ASP A 95 17.49 -4.89 -6.38
CA ASP A 95 17.18 -6.26 -5.93
C ASP A 95 15.90 -6.29 -5.09
N VAL A 96 15.69 -5.28 -4.23
CA VAL A 96 14.47 -5.12 -3.44
C VAL A 96 13.29 -4.80 -4.35
N PHE A 97 13.48 -3.91 -5.32
CA PHE A 97 12.43 -3.51 -6.27
C PHE A 97 11.92 -4.71 -7.07
N HIS A 98 12.85 -5.58 -7.48
CA HIS A 98 12.54 -6.80 -8.19
C HIS A 98 11.73 -7.81 -7.35
N VAL A 99 11.95 -7.88 -6.03
CA VAL A 99 11.14 -8.73 -5.14
C VAL A 99 9.68 -8.29 -5.14
N PHE A 100 9.41 -6.98 -5.07
CA PHE A 100 8.04 -6.44 -5.16
C PHE A 100 7.41 -6.73 -6.52
N GLU A 101 8.18 -6.57 -7.59
CA GLU A 101 7.73 -6.91 -8.94
C GLU A 101 7.37 -8.41 -9.08
N CYS A 102 8.21 -9.33 -8.58
CA CYS A 102 7.93 -10.76 -8.58
C CYS A 102 6.67 -11.09 -7.78
N TYR A 103 6.47 -10.44 -6.63
CA TYR A 103 5.28 -10.61 -5.80
C TYR A 103 4.00 -10.24 -6.58
N LEU A 104 4.01 -9.08 -7.26
CA LEU A 104 2.86 -8.59 -8.03
C LEU A 104 2.58 -9.44 -9.27
N THR A 105 3.62 -9.80 -10.01
CA THR A 105 3.50 -10.51 -11.31
C THR A 105 3.32 -12.02 -11.16
N GLY A 106 3.65 -12.58 -9.99
CA GLY A 106 3.70 -14.02 -9.76
C GLY A 106 4.86 -14.72 -10.49
N ASN A 107 5.78 -13.94 -11.07
CA ASN A 107 6.99 -14.44 -11.69
C ASN A 107 7.94 -15.05 -10.64
N LYS A 108 8.77 -15.98 -11.08
CA LYS A 108 9.83 -16.54 -10.25
C LYS A 108 10.98 -15.54 -10.16
N ASN A 109 11.59 -15.44 -8.97
CA ASN A 109 12.80 -14.68 -8.74
C ASN A 109 14.04 -15.37 -9.34
N LYS A 110 15.22 -14.78 -9.15
CA LYS A 110 16.53 -15.32 -9.61
C LYS A 110 16.80 -16.77 -9.18
N ASN A 111 16.19 -17.24 -8.09
CA ASN A 111 16.34 -18.60 -7.56
C ASN A 111 15.25 -19.56 -8.07
N GLY A 112 14.41 -19.16 -9.02
CA GLY A 112 13.33 -19.98 -9.55
C GLY A 112 12.14 -20.14 -8.60
N VAL A 113 12.02 -19.30 -7.57
CA VAL A 113 10.97 -19.35 -6.55
C VAL A 113 10.01 -18.18 -6.70
N LYS A 114 8.70 -18.44 -6.56
CA LYS A 114 7.70 -17.38 -6.52
C LYS A 114 7.75 -16.64 -5.20
N VAL A 115 7.66 -15.32 -5.26
CA VAL A 115 7.50 -14.47 -4.08
C VAL A 115 6.02 -14.44 -3.71
N THR A 116 5.65 -15.07 -2.60
CA THR A 116 4.24 -15.21 -2.18
C THR A 116 3.88 -14.34 -0.99
N SER A 117 4.83 -13.56 -0.47
CA SER A 117 4.62 -12.65 0.65
C SER A 117 5.62 -11.50 0.62
N LEU A 118 5.27 -10.43 1.32
CA LEU A 118 6.10 -9.26 1.65
C LEU A 118 5.96 -8.95 3.15
N PRO A 119 6.82 -8.11 3.75
CA PRO A 119 6.68 -7.76 5.17
C PRO A 119 5.29 -7.25 5.58
N TRP A 120 4.61 -6.52 4.69
CA TRP A 120 3.28 -5.97 4.93
C TRP A 120 2.14 -6.92 4.57
N ASN A 121 2.40 -7.99 3.82
CA ASN A 121 1.40 -8.96 3.42
C ASN A 121 1.95 -10.40 3.45
N ASP A 122 1.46 -11.20 4.40
CA ASP A 122 1.86 -12.61 4.53
C ASP A 122 1.15 -13.54 3.54
N ASP A 123 0.13 -13.05 2.85
CA ASP A 123 -0.74 -13.79 1.93
C ASP A 123 -0.46 -13.45 0.45
N GLU A 124 -0.95 -14.31 -0.43
CA GLU A 124 -0.91 -14.09 -1.88
C GLU A 124 -1.72 -12.84 -2.28
N LEU A 125 -1.43 -12.32 -3.47
CA LEU A 125 -2.04 -11.11 -3.99
C LEU A 125 -3.57 -11.23 -4.05
N ALA A 126 -4.28 -10.23 -3.53
CA ALA A 126 -5.74 -10.18 -3.61
C ALA A 126 -6.21 -10.11 -5.07
N MET A 127 -7.35 -10.75 -5.37
CA MET A 127 -7.89 -10.80 -6.73
C MET A 127 -8.16 -9.41 -7.32
N GLU A 128 -8.61 -8.44 -6.52
CA GLU A 128 -8.84 -7.07 -6.99
C GLU A 128 -7.56 -6.39 -7.48
N THR A 129 -6.41 -6.72 -6.87
CA THR A 129 -5.12 -6.15 -7.27
C THR A 129 -4.63 -6.72 -8.60
N SER A 130 -5.14 -7.89 -9.03
CA SER A 130 -4.81 -8.45 -10.36
C SER A 130 -5.18 -7.51 -11.51
N LEU A 131 -6.16 -6.61 -11.30
CA LEU A 131 -6.57 -5.60 -12.27
C LEU A 131 -5.50 -4.51 -12.51
N LEU A 132 -4.54 -4.38 -11.59
CA LEU A 132 -3.52 -3.34 -11.58
C LEU A 132 -2.09 -3.87 -11.62
N THR A 133 -1.91 -5.20 -11.65
CA THR A 133 -0.61 -5.87 -11.51
C THR A 133 0.45 -5.31 -12.45
N GLN A 134 0.12 -5.11 -13.72
CA GLN A 134 1.10 -4.65 -14.72
C GLN A 134 1.56 -3.21 -14.42
N GLN A 135 0.63 -2.31 -14.11
CA GLN A 135 0.94 -0.92 -13.82
C GLN A 135 1.69 -0.79 -12.48
N LEU A 136 1.29 -1.55 -11.46
CA LEU A 136 2.00 -1.61 -10.18
C LEU A 136 3.43 -2.15 -10.37
N ALA A 137 3.60 -3.26 -11.08
CA ALA A 137 4.93 -3.83 -11.34
C ALA A 137 5.84 -2.84 -12.07
N ALA A 138 5.29 -2.08 -13.04
CA ALA A 138 6.05 -1.08 -13.79
C ALA A 138 6.60 0.05 -12.89
N ILE A 139 5.80 0.57 -11.95
CA ILE A 139 6.27 1.62 -11.04
C ILE A 139 7.17 1.07 -9.92
N ASN A 140 6.96 -0.19 -9.47
CA ASN A 140 7.82 -0.84 -8.48
C ASN A 140 9.24 -1.04 -9.03
N ARG A 141 9.39 -1.45 -10.29
CA ARG A 141 10.70 -1.54 -10.97
C ARG A 141 11.45 -0.21 -11.02
N ARG A 142 10.74 0.92 -10.89
CA ARG A 142 11.31 2.28 -10.90
C ARG A 142 11.50 2.85 -9.48
N GLY A 143 11.35 2.04 -8.44
CA GLY A 143 11.58 2.43 -7.04
C GLY A 143 10.34 2.92 -6.29
N VAL A 144 9.14 2.86 -6.88
CA VAL A 144 7.88 3.16 -6.16
C VAL A 144 7.31 1.87 -5.57
N LEU A 145 7.69 1.58 -4.32
CA LEU A 145 7.38 0.31 -3.65
C LEU A 145 5.98 0.30 -3.04
N THR A 146 5.05 -0.39 -3.72
CA THR A 146 3.62 -0.37 -3.34
C THR A 146 3.29 -1.48 -2.34
N ILE A 147 2.74 -1.10 -1.17
CA ILE A 147 2.38 -2.04 -0.10
C ILE A 147 0.87 -2.19 0.12
N ASN A 148 0.06 -1.31 -0.48
CA ASN A 148 -1.39 -1.40 -0.51
C ASN A 148 -1.92 -0.74 -1.79
N SER A 149 -3.03 -1.23 -2.34
CA SER A 149 -3.65 -0.69 -3.55
C SER A 149 -5.09 -1.18 -3.68
N GLN A 150 -5.97 -0.30 -4.16
CA GLN A 150 -7.36 -0.64 -4.47
C GLN A 150 -7.74 0.00 -5.83
N PRO A 151 -8.39 -0.73 -6.75
CA PRO A 151 -8.83 -0.15 -8.02
C PRO A 151 -10.00 0.83 -7.81
N ALA A 152 -10.17 1.77 -8.74
CA ALA A 152 -11.40 2.56 -8.78
C ALA A 152 -12.56 1.67 -9.26
N VAL A 153 -13.71 1.79 -8.62
CA VAL A 153 -14.92 1.03 -8.93
C VAL A 153 -16.09 1.99 -9.00
N ASN A 154 -16.81 1.97 -10.11
CA ASN A 154 -17.97 2.81 -10.34
C ASN A 154 -19.24 1.95 -10.46
N GLY A 155 -19.94 1.75 -9.35
CA GLY A 155 -21.26 1.11 -9.33
C GLY A 155 -21.26 -0.32 -9.87
N ARG A 156 -20.29 -1.15 -9.48
CA ARG A 156 -20.33 -2.60 -9.78
C ARG A 156 -21.41 -3.27 -8.94
N SER A 157 -21.95 -4.38 -9.41
CA SER A 157 -22.91 -5.17 -8.63
C SER A 157 -22.30 -5.56 -7.28
N SER A 158 -23.09 -5.50 -6.21
CA SER A 158 -22.68 -6.04 -4.91
C SER A 158 -22.34 -7.53 -4.96
N SER A 159 -22.83 -8.25 -5.98
CA SER A 159 -22.52 -9.66 -6.25
C SER A 159 -21.34 -9.88 -7.21
N ASP A 160 -20.57 -8.84 -7.53
CA ASP A 160 -19.37 -8.95 -8.37
C ASP A 160 -18.34 -9.90 -7.72
N PRO A 161 -17.77 -10.87 -8.46
CA PRO A 161 -16.89 -11.89 -7.89
C PRO A 161 -15.52 -11.37 -7.43
N VAL A 162 -15.12 -10.17 -7.89
CA VAL A 162 -13.80 -9.59 -7.58
C VAL A 162 -13.93 -8.54 -6.48
N VAL A 163 -14.88 -7.62 -6.61
CA VAL A 163 -15.00 -6.43 -5.73
C VAL A 163 -16.32 -6.36 -4.96
N GLY A 164 -17.22 -7.33 -5.14
CA GLY A 164 -18.55 -7.33 -4.53
C GLY A 164 -18.55 -7.65 -3.02
N TRP A 165 -19.40 -6.94 -2.29
CA TRP A 165 -19.69 -7.13 -0.88
C TRP A 165 -21.07 -6.54 -0.53
N GLY A 166 -21.62 -6.92 0.63
CA GLY A 166 -22.91 -6.44 1.14
C GLY A 166 -24.13 -7.19 0.59
N GLU A 167 -25.32 -6.59 0.72
CA GLU A 167 -26.57 -7.23 0.31
C GLU A 167 -26.72 -7.36 -1.21
N LYS A 168 -27.41 -8.41 -1.67
CA LYS A 168 -27.66 -8.65 -3.10
C LYS A 168 -28.53 -7.55 -3.70
N GLY A 169 -28.20 -7.15 -4.94
CA GLY A 169 -28.94 -6.11 -5.66
C GLY A 169 -28.49 -4.68 -5.34
N GLY A 170 -27.41 -4.51 -4.56
CA GLY A 170 -26.76 -3.23 -4.33
C GLY A 170 -25.64 -2.92 -5.33
N PHE A 171 -25.02 -1.76 -5.13
CA PHE A 171 -23.90 -1.27 -5.94
C PHE A 171 -22.73 -0.84 -5.05
N VAL A 172 -21.51 -1.19 -5.46
CA VAL A 172 -20.27 -0.87 -4.72
C VAL A 172 -19.39 0.13 -5.50
N TYR A 173 -18.67 0.97 -4.75
CA TYR A 173 -17.84 2.05 -5.27
C TYR A 173 -16.46 2.10 -4.58
N GLN A 174 -15.40 2.49 -5.32
CA GLN A 174 -14.01 2.61 -4.86
C GLN A 174 -13.24 3.73 -5.61
N LYS A 175 -12.18 4.32 -5.05
CA LYS A 175 -11.48 5.56 -5.49
C LYS A 175 -9.95 5.38 -5.85
N GLY A 176 -9.36 6.02 -6.90
CA GLY A 176 -7.87 6.26 -7.22
C GLY A 176 -7.36 7.46 -8.19
N THR A 177 -6.71 8.55 -7.65
CA THR A 177 -6.38 10.06 -7.91
C THR A 177 -7.00 11.03 -8.95
N GLU A 178 -7.07 12.38 -8.81
CA GLU A 178 -6.45 13.44 -7.94
C GLU A 178 -7.31 14.74 -7.76
N ASN A 179 -7.07 15.48 -6.67
CA ASN A 179 -6.83 16.94 -6.65
C ASN A 179 -5.85 17.21 -5.48
N MET A 180 -4.96 18.21 -5.58
CA MET A 180 -4.03 18.57 -4.48
C MET A 180 -4.77 18.72 -3.14
N THR A 181 -4.24 18.20 -2.02
CA THR A 181 -4.74 18.63 -0.71
C THR A 181 -3.71 18.58 0.43
N ASN A 182 -3.61 19.75 1.05
CA ASN A 182 -3.34 20.06 2.45
C ASN A 182 -4.37 19.43 3.43
N CYS A 183 -4.68 18.13 3.28
CA CYS A 183 -5.79 17.45 3.95
C CYS A 183 -6.01 18.03 5.35
N ASP A 184 -7.22 18.53 5.64
CA ASP A 184 -7.53 19.05 6.99
C ASP A 184 -7.05 18.00 7.99
N SER A 185 -6.17 18.39 8.92
CA SER A 185 -5.23 17.49 9.60
C SER A 185 -5.90 16.37 10.41
N TYR A 186 -7.23 16.36 10.46
CA TYR A 186 -8.09 15.54 11.30
C TYR A 186 -9.33 14.97 10.60
N GLN A 187 -9.55 15.18 9.29
CA GLN A 187 -10.76 14.69 8.61
C GLN A 187 -10.53 13.42 7.76
N PRO A 188 -11.31 12.34 7.97
CA PRO A 188 -11.23 11.13 7.18
C PRO A 188 -11.97 11.25 5.82
N ILE A 189 -11.48 10.54 4.80
CA ILE A 189 -12.11 10.44 3.49
C ILE A 189 -12.62 9.01 3.27
N ALA A 190 -13.91 8.84 2.96
CA ALA A 190 -14.45 7.55 2.53
C ALA A 190 -13.90 7.15 1.16
N VAL A 191 -13.40 5.92 1.07
CA VAL A 191 -12.77 5.35 -0.15
C VAL A 191 -13.45 4.08 -0.65
N THR A 192 -14.30 3.46 0.15
CA THR A 192 -15.18 2.37 -0.28
C THR A 192 -16.55 2.58 0.35
N TRP A 193 -17.61 2.51 -0.47
CA TRP A 193 -18.99 2.58 0.01
C TRP A 193 -19.93 1.75 -0.88
N GLY A 194 -21.09 1.43 -0.33
CA GLY A 194 -22.13 0.64 -0.99
C GLY A 194 -23.51 1.22 -0.76
N VAL A 195 -24.35 1.11 -1.79
CA VAL A 195 -25.77 1.49 -1.74
C VAL A 195 -26.60 0.23 -1.95
N PHE A 196 -27.47 -0.08 -1.00
CA PHE A 196 -28.24 -1.33 -0.96
C PHE A 196 -29.75 -1.03 -0.86
N PRO A 197 -30.62 -1.80 -1.56
CA PRO A 197 -32.06 -1.59 -1.51
C PRO A 197 -32.61 -1.70 -0.07
N GLY A 198 -33.33 -0.68 0.39
CA GLY A 198 -33.97 -0.70 1.72
C GLY A 198 -33.02 -0.46 2.91
N MET A 199 -31.76 -0.08 2.65
CA MET A 199 -30.76 0.21 3.69
C MET A 199 -30.20 1.63 3.56
N GLU A 200 -29.58 2.12 4.64
CA GLU A 200 -28.70 3.29 4.59
C GLU A 200 -27.38 2.99 3.85
N ILE A 201 -26.67 4.05 3.47
CA ILE A 201 -25.35 3.91 2.82
C ILE A 201 -24.35 3.34 3.83
N ILE A 202 -23.61 2.31 3.41
CA ILE A 202 -22.53 1.73 4.21
C ILE A 202 -21.19 2.19 3.62
N GLN A 203 -20.29 2.74 4.44
CA GLN A 203 -18.98 3.25 4.02
C GLN A 203 -17.84 2.62 4.84
N PRO A 204 -17.50 1.35 4.58
CA PRO A 204 -16.73 0.55 5.51
C PRO A 204 -15.23 0.81 5.51
N THR A 205 -14.73 1.66 4.61
CA THR A 205 -13.30 1.92 4.45
C THR A 205 -13.02 3.39 4.23
N VAL A 206 -12.13 3.93 5.07
CA VAL A 206 -11.69 5.33 5.04
C VAL A 206 -10.18 5.45 4.95
N VAL A 207 -9.72 6.60 4.48
CA VAL A 207 -8.35 7.10 4.64
C VAL A 207 -8.40 8.21 5.69
N ASP A 208 -7.71 8.00 6.81
CA ASP A 208 -7.69 8.92 7.95
C ASP A 208 -6.25 9.39 8.25
N PRO A 209 -5.96 10.70 8.23
CA PRO A 209 -4.61 11.22 8.47
C PRO A 209 -4.02 10.83 9.84
N VAL A 210 -4.82 10.80 10.90
CA VAL A 210 -4.35 10.45 12.25
C VAL A 210 -3.99 8.97 12.32
N SER A 211 -4.88 8.10 11.84
CA SER A 211 -4.62 6.66 11.72
C SER A 211 -3.39 6.37 10.86
N PHE A 212 -3.12 7.15 9.81
CA PHE A 212 -1.92 7.01 8.98
C PHE A 212 -0.64 7.26 9.77
N HIS A 213 -0.60 8.31 10.60
CA HIS A 213 0.56 8.62 11.45
C HIS A 213 0.84 7.56 12.50
N ILE A 214 -0.18 6.83 12.93
CA ILE A 214 -0.09 5.73 13.89
C ILE A 214 0.34 4.43 13.19
N TRP A 215 -0.16 4.21 11.98
CA TRP A 215 0.18 3.04 11.17
C TRP A 215 1.59 3.10 10.61
N LYS A 216 2.08 4.29 10.22
CA LYS A 216 3.41 4.44 9.59
C LYS A 216 4.52 3.82 10.44
N ASP A 217 4.43 3.91 11.75
CA ASP A 217 5.44 3.38 12.66
C ASP A 217 5.51 1.84 12.55
N GLU A 218 4.35 1.17 12.51
CA GLU A 218 4.28 -0.26 12.21
C GLU A 218 4.82 -0.56 10.79
N ALA A 219 4.40 0.21 9.79
CA ALA A 219 4.80 -0.01 8.41
C ALA A 219 6.33 0.09 8.22
N PHE A 220 6.99 1.06 8.86
CA PHE A 220 8.45 1.20 8.81
C PHE A 220 9.19 0.16 9.64
N MET A 221 8.67 -0.24 10.81
CA MET A 221 9.30 -1.28 11.62
C MET A 221 9.34 -2.65 10.92
N LEU A 222 8.41 -2.93 10.02
CA LEU A 222 8.40 -4.18 9.27
C LEU A 222 9.62 -4.33 8.34
N TRP A 223 10.21 -3.23 7.84
CA TRP A 223 11.47 -3.28 7.10
C TRP A 223 12.59 -3.91 7.95
N GLY A 224 12.80 -3.37 9.16
CA GLY A 224 13.85 -3.83 10.06
C GLY A 224 13.56 -5.21 10.65
N THR A 225 12.36 -5.39 11.21
CA THR A 225 12.00 -6.60 11.98
C THR A 225 11.79 -7.83 11.10
N HIS A 226 11.30 -7.69 9.87
CA HIS A 226 11.05 -8.83 8.98
C HIS A 226 12.11 -9.03 7.92
N TRP A 227 12.64 -7.94 7.33
CA TRP A 227 13.53 -8.05 6.17
C TRP A 227 14.99 -7.86 6.55
N ALA A 228 15.36 -6.75 7.21
CA ALA A 228 16.75 -6.48 7.57
C ALA A 228 17.30 -7.52 8.57
N SER A 229 16.45 -7.98 9.50
CA SER A 229 16.77 -9.00 10.50
C SER A 229 17.12 -10.37 9.90
N LEU A 230 16.79 -10.60 8.62
CA LEU A 230 17.19 -11.82 7.91
C LEU A 230 18.69 -11.85 7.63
N TYR A 231 19.39 -10.72 7.66
CA TYR A 231 20.80 -10.61 7.30
C TYR A 231 21.64 -10.22 8.53
N SER A 232 22.96 -10.51 8.50
CA SER A 232 23.84 -10.05 9.58
C SER A 232 23.95 -8.51 9.54
N PRO A 233 24.02 -7.83 10.69
CA PRO A 233 24.06 -6.36 10.75
C PRO A 233 25.18 -5.72 9.92
N GLU A 234 26.29 -6.43 9.74
CA GLU A 234 27.48 -5.97 9.00
C GLU A 234 27.38 -6.20 7.48
N SER A 235 26.35 -6.91 7.01
CA SER A 235 26.21 -7.27 5.61
C SER A 235 25.68 -6.13 4.74
N THR A 236 26.08 -6.11 3.47
CA THR A 236 25.55 -5.18 2.46
C THR A 236 24.02 -5.26 2.37
N SER A 237 23.45 -6.46 2.43
CA SER A 237 22.00 -6.68 2.39
C SER A 237 21.27 -5.96 3.53
N HIS A 238 21.82 -6.04 4.75
CA HIS A 238 21.24 -5.36 5.90
C HIS A 238 21.30 -3.84 5.72
N HIS A 239 22.44 -3.31 5.27
CA HIS A 239 22.60 -1.87 5.03
C HIS A 239 21.65 -1.33 3.95
N ILE A 240 21.37 -2.08 2.88
CA ILE A 240 20.42 -1.67 1.84
C ILE A 240 19.01 -1.53 2.41
N ILE A 241 18.53 -2.53 3.15
CA ILE A 241 17.19 -2.49 3.75
C ILE A 241 17.09 -1.36 4.78
N SER A 242 18.11 -1.22 5.64
CA SER A 242 18.18 -0.15 6.63
C SER A 242 18.25 1.23 5.97
N HIS A 243 18.92 1.36 4.82
CA HIS A 243 18.91 2.60 4.06
C HIS A 243 17.51 2.95 3.58
N ILE A 244 16.79 1.99 2.96
CA ILE A 244 15.41 2.19 2.50
C ILE A 244 14.50 2.61 3.68
N GLN A 245 14.60 1.90 4.80
CA GLN A 245 13.81 2.21 6.00
C GLN A 245 14.03 3.66 6.50
N ASN A 246 15.25 4.19 6.37
CA ASN A 246 15.62 5.48 6.94
C ASN A 246 15.51 6.66 5.96
N THR A 247 15.50 6.42 4.64
CA THR A 247 15.51 7.50 3.63
C THR A 247 14.23 7.59 2.80
N TYR A 248 13.42 6.54 2.75
CA TYR A 248 12.21 6.53 1.91
C TYR A 248 11.04 7.17 2.65
N TYR A 249 10.15 7.79 1.87
CA TYR A 249 8.88 8.32 2.37
C TYR A 249 7.76 7.31 2.14
N LEU A 250 6.83 7.25 3.09
CA LEU A 250 5.59 6.51 2.94
C LEU A 250 4.50 7.47 2.44
N VAL A 251 3.90 7.15 1.29
CA VAL A 251 2.93 8.02 0.60
C VAL A 251 1.64 7.24 0.35
N ASN A 252 0.50 7.89 0.60
CA ASN A 252 -0.83 7.36 0.28
C ASN A 252 -1.55 8.33 -0.68
N LEU A 253 -2.16 7.80 -1.75
CA LEU A 253 -2.79 8.58 -2.82
C LEU A 253 -4.22 8.05 -3.11
N VAL A 254 -5.19 8.93 -3.36
CA VAL A 254 -6.64 8.62 -3.49
C VAL A 254 -7.30 9.42 -4.62
N ASP A 255 -8.22 8.83 -5.43
CA ASP A 255 -9.05 9.61 -6.42
C ASP A 255 -10.21 10.11 -5.67
N ASN A 256 -10.70 11.26 -6.08
CA ASN A 256 -12.08 11.53 -5.80
C ASN A 256 -12.99 11.26 -6.99
N ASP A 257 -12.47 11.27 -8.22
CA ASP A 257 -13.18 10.93 -9.45
C ASP A 257 -13.12 9.43 -9.81
N PHE A 258 -13.87 8.64 -9.05
CA PHE A 258 -14.02 7.20 -9.34
C PHE A 258 -14.75 6.90 -10.67
N VAL A 259 -15.25 7.91 -11.40
CA VAL A 259 -16.08 7.73 -12.59
C VAL A 259 -15.25 7.64 -13.87
N THR A 260 -14.21 8.47 -14.01
CA THR A 260 -13.53 8.69 -15.30
C THR A 260 -12.35 7.77 -15.57
N GLY A 261 -11.99 6.90 -14.63
CA GLY A 261 -10.89 5.94 -14.74
C GLY A 261 -9.81 6.19 -13.69
N ASN A 262 -8.62 5.59 -13.85
CA ASN A 262 -7.53 5.71 -12.89
C ASN A 262 -6.37 6.52 -13.50
N VAL A 263 -6.07 7.69 -12.93
CA VAL A 263 -4.97 8.56 -13.40
C VAL A 263 -3.69 8.43 -12.57
N LEU A 264 -3.71 7.68 -11.45
CA LEU A 264 -2.57 7.52 -10.52
C LEU A 264 -1.28 7.18 -11.25
N PHE A 265 -1.36 6.21 -12.15
CA PHE A 265 -0.19 5.73 -12.88
C PHE A 265 0.37 6.77 -13.84
N GLN A 266 -0.48 7.62 -14.44
CA GLN A 266 -0.02 8.70 -15.30
C GLN A 266 0.73 9.76 -14.48
N LEU A 267 0.19 10.12 -13.32
CA LEU A 267 0.82 11.06 -12.38
C LEU A 267 2.18 10.55 -11.91
N VAL A 268 2.24 9.31 -11.41
CA VAL A 268 3.50 8.70 -10.93
C VAL A 268 4.52 8.60 -12.06
N ASN A 269 4.12 8.14 -13.25
CA ASN A 269 5.04 8.09 -14.39
C ASN A 269 5.56 9.48 -14.76
N LYS A 270 4.71 10.51 -14.78
CA LYS A 270 5.13 11.89 -15.06
C LYS A 270 6.16 12.40 -14.05
N VAL A 271 5.99 12.10 -12.77
CA VAL A 271 6.96 12.45 -11.71
C VAL A 271 8.29 11.73 -11.94
N LEU A 272 8.25 10.41 -12.16
CA LEU A 272 9.44 9.60 -12.38
C LEU A 272 10.18 10.00 -13.67
N ASP A 273 9.45 10.33 -14.74
CA ASP A 273 10.03 10.82 -15.99
C ASP A 273 10.68 12.19 -15.79
N GLY A 274 10.06 13.07 -15.01
CA GLY A 274 10.64 14.36 -14.63
C GLY A 274 11.94 14.21 -13.84
N MET A 275 12.00 13.29 -12.88
CA MET A 275 13.21 12.98 -12.11
C MET A 275 14.34 12.46 -13.00
N SER A 276 14.03 11.60 -13.97
CA SER A 276 15.03 11.05 -14.91
C SER A 276 15.65 12.12 -15.84
N LYS A 277 14.87 13.15 -16.20
CA LYS A 277 15.36 14.27 -17.02
C LYS A 277 16.23 15.25 -16.22
N ALA A 278 15.96 15.41 -14.92
CA ALA A 278 16.75 16.27 -14.05
C ALA A 278 18.14 15.67 -13.71
N SER A 279 18.30 14.35 -13.83
CA SER A 279 19.57 13.66 -13.55
C SER A 279 20.49 13.48 -14.78
N SER A 280 20.02 13.74 -16.00
CA SER A 280 20.84 13.77 -17.20
C SER A 280 21.50 15.16 -17.38
N PRO A 281 22.85 15.27 -17.36
CA PRO A 281 23.51 16.56 -17.49
C PRO A 281 23.36 17.10 -18.92
N THR A 282 22.82 18.31 -19.04
CA THR A 282 22.81 19.09 -20.28
C THR A 282 24.25 19.26 -20.76
N THR A 283 24.63 18.57 -21.83
CA THR A 283 25.86 18.85 -22.56
C THR A 283 25.59 20.08 -23.43
N GLU A 284 25.65 21.27 -22.81
CA GLU A 284 25.83 22.50 -23.58
C GLU A 284 27.29 22.51 -24.07
N THR A 285 27.46 22.17 -25.34
CA THR A 285 28.68 22.49 -26.09
C THR A 285 28.86 24.01 -26.15
N ASP A 286 29.79 24.53 -25.35
CA ASP A 286 30.39 25.84 -25.53
C ASP A 286 31.07 25.90 -26.91
N GLN A 287 30.36 26.39 -27.92
CA GLN A 287 30.97 26.97 -29.12
C GLN A 287 31.09 28.48 -28.91
N ASN A 288 32.14 28.90 -28.23
CA ASN A 288 32.68 30.25 -28.37
C ASN A 288 34.11 30.15 -28.89
N SER A 289 34.21 29.97 -30.20
CA SER A 289 35.40 30.20 -31.00
C SER A 289 35.86 31.66 -30.86
N LEU A 290 37.04 31.86 -30.29
CA LEU A 290 37.81 33.10 -30.38
C LEU A 290 38.02 33.50 -31.86
N PRO A 291 37.81 34.76 -32.27
CA PRO A 291 38.26 35.19 -33.58
C PRO A 291 39.77 35.46 -33.52
N SER A 292 40.50 34.75 -34.38
CA SER A 292 41.91 34.99 -34.69
C SER A 292 42.09 36.41 -35.22
N SER A 293 43.08 37.11 -34.66
CA SER A 293 43.62 38.35 -35.16
C SER A 293 44.15 38.21 -36.59
N SER A 294 43.66 39.05 -37.50
CA SER A 294 44.33 39.32 -38.78
C SER A 294 44.52 40.83 -38.95
N SER A 295 45.77 41.23 -38.85
CA SER A 295 46.35 42.51 -39.24
C SER A 295 46.46 42.64 -40.76
N SER A 296 46.01 43.76 -41.33
CA SER A 296 46.46 44.35 -42.61
C SER A 296 45.85 45.76 -42.69
N SER A 297 46.57 46.85 -42.44
CA SER A 297 47.52 47.51 -43.36
C SER A 297 46.87 47.93 -44.68
N SER A 298 46.31 49.14 -44.70
CA SER A 298 46.49 50.23 -45.69
C SER A 298 45.33 51.23 -45.64
#